data_AF-A0A7C4CRN0-F1
#
_entry.id   AF-A0A7C4CRN0-F1
#
_cell.length_a   1.000
_cell.length_b   1.000
_cell.length_c   1.000
_cell.angle_alpha   90.00
_cell.angle_beta   90.00
_cell.angle_gamma   90.00
#
_symmetry.space_group_name_H-M   'P 1'
#
loop_
_entity.id
_entity.type
_entity.pdbx_description
1 polymer ?
#
loop_
_entity_poly.entity_id
_entity_poly.type
_entity_poly.pdbx_seq_one_letter_code
_entity_poly.pdbx_strand_id
1 'polypeptide(L)' 'MKILMREDAQKIAVEFLKKRKKTERIDISSVEQRDGYWVVRGTCPIDLEGHPWAERFEVVIDTKGKIKSTDFSLL' A
#
# COMPACT_ATOMS: atom_id res chain seq x y z
N MET A 1 9.58 -15.45 -17.08
CA MET A 1 9.46 -14.16 -16.39
C MET A 1 8.13 -14.17 -15.64
N LYS A 2 8.13 -14.08 -14.30
CA LYS A 2 6.87 -14.17 -13.53
C LYS A 2 6.13 -12.84 -13.65
N ILE A 3 4.96 -12.86 -14.27
CA ILE A 3 4.08 -11.68 -14.33
C ILE A 3 3.52 -11.50 -12.92
N LEU A 4 3.79 -10.35 -12.30
CA LEU A 4 3.22 -10.01 -10.99
C LEU A 4 1.69 -9.88 -11.14
N MET A 5 0.95 -10.72 -10.42
CA MET A 5 -0.51 -10.66 -10.42
C MET A 5 -1.01 -9.62 -9.42
N ARG A 6 -2.27 -9.20 -9.57
CA ARG A 6 -2.96 -8.27 -8.66
C ARG A 6 -2.78 -8.65 -7.19
N GLU A 7 -2.97 -9.94 -6.88
CA GLU A 7 -2.88 -10.46 -5.52
C GLU A 7 -1.45 -10.39 -4.95
N ASP A 8 -0.43 -10.59 -5.79
CA ASP A 8 0.97 -10.44 -5.38
C ASP A 8 1.30 -8.98 -5.08
N ALA A 9 0.85 -8.04 -5.94
CA ALA A 9 1.01 -6.61 -5.72
C ALA A 9 0.34 -6.16 -4.41
N GLN A 10 -0.87 -6.67 -4.15
CA GLN A 10 -1.60 -6.42 -2.92
C GLN A 10 -0.82 -6.91 -1.69
N LYS A 11 -0.32 -8.16 -1.72
CA LYS A 11 0.48 -8.73 -0.63
C LYS A 11 1.75 -7.93 -0.37
N ILE A 12 2.47 -7.55 -1.43
CA ILE A 12 3.70 -6.74 -1.32
C ILE A 12 3.40 -5.39 -0.65
N ALA A 13 2.35 -4.69 -1.08
CA ALA A 13 1.95 -3.42 -0.48
C ALA A 13 1.61 -3.58 1.00
N VAL A 14 0.78 -4.57 1.36
CA VAL A 14 0.39 -4.82 2.76
C VAL A 14 1.59 -5.10 3.64
N GLU A 15 2.45 -6.04 3.24
CA GLU A 15 3.64 -6.41 4.02
C GLU A 15 4.59 -5.23 4.22
N PHE A 16 4.76 -4.41 3.20
CA PHE A 16 5.54 -3.18 3.30
C PHE A 16 4.92 -2.18 4.27
N LEU A 17 3.60 -1.94 4.17
CA LEU A 17 2.89 -0.98 5.02
C LEU A 17 2.86 -1.43 6.47
N LYS A 18 2.63 -2.71 6.74
CA LYS A 18 2.67 -3.27 8.10
C LYS A 18 4.01 -3.00 8.78
N LYS A 19 5.12 -3.21 8.06
CA LYS A 19 6.48 -2.94 8.56
C LYS A 19 6.74 -1.45 8.73
N ARG A 20 6.32 -0.62 7.77
CA ARG A 20 6.60 0.83 7.76
C ARG A 20 5.78 1.60 8.80
N LYS A 21 4.49 1.25 8.96
CA LYS A 21 3.54 1.94 9.84
C LYS A 21 3.34 1.24 11.18
N LYS A 22 3.98 0.08 11.40
CA LYS A 22 3.87 -0.71 12.64
C LYS A 22 2.41 -1.02 13.01
N THR A 23 1.59 -1.28 12.00
CA THR A 23 0.16 -1.59 12.16
C THR A 23 -0.16 -2.87 11.44
N GLU A 24 -1.02 -3.71 12.00
CA GLU A 24 -1.49 -4.92 11.31
C GLU A 24 -2.75 -4.67 10.48
N ARG A 25 -3.42 -3.53 10.72
CA ARG A 25 -4.68 -3.18 10.09
C ARG A 25 -4.40 -2.34 8.84
N ILE A 26 -4.50 -2.97 7.68
CA ILE A 26 -4.40 -2.28 6.38
C ILE A 26 -5.70 -2.53 5.63
N ASP A 27 -6.42 -1.47 5.32
CA ASP A 27 -7.67 -1.52 4.56
C ASP A 27 -7.39 -1.10 3.12
N ILE A 28 -7.68 -1.97 2.16
CA ILE A 28 -7.33 -1.74 0.75
C ILE A 28 -8.59 -1.32 0.00
N SER A 29 -8.56 -0.13 -0.58
CA SER A 29 -9.68 0.41 -1.34
C SER A 29 -9.62 0.06 -2.83
N SER A 30 -8.41 0.02 -3.41
CA SER A 30 -8.24 -0.27 -4.85
C SER A 30 -6.87 -0.89 -5.15
N VAL A 31 -6.84 -1.74 -6.17
CA VAL A 31 -5.62 -2.27 -6.78
C VAL A 31 -5.78 -2.18 -8.29
N GLU A 32 -5.02 -1.28 -8.91
CA GLU A 32 -5.13 -0.96 -10.34
C GLU A 32 -3.78 -1.19 -11.03
N GLN A 33 -3.80 -1.64 -12.28
CA GLN A 33 -2.61 -1.67 -13.13
C GLN A 33 -2.61 -0.44 -14.04
N ARG A 34 -1.54 0.36 -14.01
CA ARG A 34 -1.36 1.56 -14.83
C ARG A 34 0.04 1.57 -15.42
N ASP A 35 0.15 1.64 -16.75
CA ASP A 35 1.41 1.79 -17.49
C ASP A 35 2.52 0.79 -17.09
N GLY A 36 2.14 -0.47 -16.81
CA GLY A 36 3.09 -1.51 -16.37
C GLY A 36 3.48 -1.44 -14.89
N TYR A 37 2.80 -0.61 -14.10
CA TYR A 37 2.90 -0.57 -12.65
C TYR A 37 1.60 -1.02 -12.00
N TRP A 38 1.69 -1.50 -10.78
CA TRP A 38 0.56 -1.72 -9.89
C TRP A 38 0.47 -0.57 -8.91
N VAL A 39 -0.71 0.01 -8.80
CA VAL A 39 -1.04 1.08 -7.86
C VAL A 39 -2.02 0.52 -6.84
N VAL A 40 -1.57 0.42 -5.59
CA VAL A 40 -2.36 -0.07 -4.46
C VAL A 40 -2.74 1.11 -3.59
N ARG A 41 -4.03 1.30 -3.35
CA ARG A 41 -4.58 2.40 -2.54
C ARG A 41 -5.37 1.85 -1.38
N GLY A 42 -5.41 2.61 -0.30
CA GLY A 42 -6.15 2.23 0.87
C GLY A 42 -5.98 3.20 2.01
N THR A 43 -6.34 2.73 3.20
CA THR A 43 -6.18 3.44 4.46
C THR A 43 -5.55 2.54 5.50
N CYS A 44 -4.72 3.10 6.36
CA CYS A 44 -4.26 2.43 7.56
C CYS A 44 -4.48 3.31 8.79
N PRO A 45 -4.80 2.72 9.96
CA PRO A 45 -4.88 3.49 11.17
C PRO A 45 -3.47 3.91 11.59
N ILE A 46 -3.38 5.15 12.04
CA ILE A 46 -2.20 5.72 12.68
C ILE A 46 -2.61 6.23 14.07
N ASP A 47 -1.67 6.21 15.00
CA ASP A 47 -1.83 6.89 16.28
C ASP A 47 -1.13 8.24 16.17
N LEU A 48 -1.90 9.32 16.28
CA LEU A 48 -1.38 10.68 16.42
C LEU A 48 -1.82 11.19 17.78
N GLU A 49 -0.85 11.44 18.66
CA GLU A 49 -1.07 12.03 19.98
C GLU A 49 -2.02 11.21 20.87
N GLY A 50 -2.04 9.87 20.71
CA GLY A 50 -2.94 8.98 21.46
C GLY A 50 -4.35 8.89 20.89
N HIS A 51 -4.60 9.45 19.71
CA HIS A 51 -5.88 9.35 18.99
C HIS A 51 -5.74 8.49 17.72
N PRO A 52 -6.68 7.57 17.47
CA PRO A 52 -6.70 6.77 16.25
C PRO A 52 -7.21 7.61 15.06
N TRP A 53 -6.34 7.86 14.09
CA TRP A 53 -6.68 8.50 12.81
C TRP A 53 -6.56 7.51 11.66
N ALA A 54 -7.23 7.79 10.55
CA ALA A 54 -7.04 7.06 9.30
C ALA A 54 -6.13 7.86 8.38
N GLU A 55 -5.07 7.23 7.88
CA GLU A 55 -4.18 7.81 6.88
C GLU A 55 -4.41 7.09 5.56
N ARG A 56 -4.63 7.83 4.48
CA ARG A 56 -4.66 7.28 3.12
C ARG A 56 -3.25 6.98 2.67
N PHE A 57 -3.10 5.89 1.93
CA PHE A 57 -1.85 5.53 1.28
C PHE A 57 -2.05 5.24 -0.20
N GLU A 58 -1.00 5.49 -0.98
CA GLU A 58 -0.81 4.97 -2.33
C GLU A 58 0.57 4.33 -2.43
N VAL A 59 0.63 3.10 -2.95
CA VAL A 59 1.88 2.36 -3.16
C VAL A 59 1.98 1.97 -4.63
N VAL A 60 3.06 2.40 -5.29
CA VAL A 60 3.34 2.08 -6.69
C VAL A 60 4.40 0.98 -6.75
N ILE A 61 4.11 -0.12 -7.45
CA ILE A 61 4.94 -1.33 -7.53
C ILE A 61 5.19 -1.66 -9.00
N ASP A 62 6.43 -1.97 -9.39
CA ASP A 62 6.72 -2.43 -10.75
C ASP A 62 6.34 -3.90 -10.99
N THR A 63 6.38 -4.33 -12.24
CA THR A 63 6.13 -5.74 -12.63
C THR A 63 7.11 -6.75 -12.02
N LYS A 64 8.20 -6.31 -11.40
CA LYS A 64 9.18 -7.15 -10.68
C LYS A 64 8.90 -7.22 -9.18
N GLY A 65 7.86 -6.54 -8.69
CA GLY A 65 7.51 -6.49 -7.27
C GLY A 65 8.30 -5.46 -6.45
N LYS A 66 9.03 -4.55 -7.10
CA LYS A 66 9.78 -3.49 -6.42
C LYS A 66 8.89 -2.25 -6.23
N ILE A 67 8.82 -1.76 -5.00
CA ILE A 67 8.16 -0.50 -4.67
C ILE A 67 8.94 0.65 -5.30
N LYS A 68 8.24 1.49 -6.07
CA LYS A 68 8.79 2.65 -6.77
C LYS A 68 8.50 3.95 -6.05
N SER A 69 7.27 4.09 -5.55
CA SER A 69 6.82 5.29 -4.87
C SER A 69 5.79 4.94 -3.80
N THR A 70 5.69 5.80 -2.81
CA THR A 70 4.72 5.72 -1.73
C THR A 70 4.26 7.12 -1.39
N ASP A 71 2.95 7.34 -1.38
CA ASP A 71 2.33 8.57 -0.91
C ASP A 71 1.49 8.27 0.33
N PHE A 72 1.50 9.20 1.28
CA PHE A 72 0.69 9.13 2.50
C PHE A 72 0.08 10.50 2.76
N SER A 73 -1.23 10.50 3.00
CA SER A 73 -1.99 11.72 3.23
C SER A 73 -2.97 11.50 4.38
N LEU A 74 -2.96 12.40 5.35
CA LEU A 74 -3.92 12.41 6.45
C LEU A 74 -5.32 12.74 5.92
N LEU A 75 -6.33 12.09 6.51
CA LEU A 75 -7.73 12.41 6.27
C LEU A 75 -8.28 13.42 7.28
#